data_AF-A0A3A4F526-F1
#
_entry.id   AF-A0A3A4F526-F1
#
_cell.length_a   1.000
_cell.length_b   1.000
_cell.length_c   1.000
_cell.angle_alpha   90.00
_cell.angle_beta   90.00
_cell.angle_gamma   90.00
#
_symmetry.space_group_name_H-M   'P 1'
#
loop_
_entity.id
_entity.type
_entity.pdbx_description
1 polymer ?
#
loop_
_entity_poly.entity_id
_entity_poly.type
_entity_poly.pdbx_seq_one_letter_code
_entity_poly.pdbx_strand_id
1 'polypeptide(L)'
;MEKGLTVAISLGAGFAASKAFDFAWEQITGEKPPKNDEVDAVDIKRALVFGVTSAAVSAAVQVLSQRGARASVRKLSKSYGAKSEV
;
A
#
# COMPACT_ATOMS: atom_id res chain seq x y z
N MET A 1 4.40 -28.06 7.94
CA MET A 1 4.57 -26.91 8.86
C MET A 1 4.74 -25.58 8.11
N GLU A 2 5.41 -25.54 6.96
CA GLU A 2 5.63 -24.30 6.19
C GLU A 2 4.34 -23.56 5.77
N LYS A 3 3.30 -24.29 5.37
CA LYS A 3 2.04 -23.70 4.90
C LYS A 3 1.30 -22.93 6.00
N GLY A 4 1.40 -23.37 7.27
CA GLY A 4 0.78 -22.69 8.41
C GLY A 4 1.48 -21.39 8.79
N LEU A 5 2.81 -21.35 8.69
CA LEU A 5 3.58 -20.13 8.94
C LEU A 5 3.29 -19.06 7.86
N THR A 6 3.26 -19.45 6.59
CA THR A 6 2.93 -18.52 5.50
C THR A 6 1.50 -17.97 5.64
N VAL A 7 0.55 -18.82 6.02
CA VAL A 7 -0.83 -18.39 6.31
C VAL A 7 -0.86 -17.43 7.50
N ALA A 8 -0.18 -17.75 8.61
CA ALA A 8 -0.14 -16.89 9.79
C ALA A 8 0.49 -15.51 9.50
N ILE A 9 1.58 -15.47 8.73
CA ILE A 9 2.22 -14.23 8.30
C ILE A 9 1.28 -13.44 7.38
N SER A 10 0.61 -14.10 6.44
CA SER A 10 -0.33 -13.45 5.52
C SER A 10 -1.53 -12.85 6.26
N LEU A 11 -2.08 -13.56 7.26
CA LEU A 11 -3.15 -13.07 8.11
C LEU A 11 -2.70 -11.91 9.00
N GLY A 12 -1.52 -12.01 9.61
CA GLY A 12 -0.94 -10.93 10.42
C GLY A 12 -0.64 -9.68 9.59
N ALA A 13 -0.10 -9.85 8.38
CA ALA A 13 0.14 -8.77 7.44
C ALA A 13 -1.18 -8.13 6.97
N GLY A 14 -2.21 -8.94 6.68
CA GLY A 14 -3.54 -8.43 6.33
C GLY A 14 -4.17 -7.61 7.45
N PHE A 15 -4.04 -8.06 8.70
CA PHE A 15 -4.54 -7.33 9.88
C PHE A 15 -3.81 -6.00 10.09
N ALA A 16 -2.48 -6.00 10.00
CA ALA A 16 -1.68 -4.79 10.14
C ALA A 16 -1.96 -3.79 8.99
N ALA A 17 -2.07 -4.28 7.75
CA ALA A 17 -2.43 -3.47 6.60
C ALA A 17 -3.82 -2.83 6.76
N SER A 18 -4.79 -3.59 7.26
CA SER A 18 -6.14 -3.10 7.53
C SER A 18 -6.14 -1.98 8.57
N LYS A 19 -5.40 -2.13 9.67
CA LYS A 19 -5.27 -1.05 10.68
C LYS A 19 -4.58 0.19 10.14
N ALA A 20 -3.52 0.02 9.35
CA ALA A 20 -2.81 1.15 8.75
C ALA A 20 -3.71 1.91 7.76
N PHE A 21 -4.50 1.17 6.97
CA PHE A 21 -5.49 1.74 6.07
C PHE A 21 -6.57 2.51 6.83
N ASP A 22 -7.17 1.88 7.84
CA ASP A 22 -8.22 2.51 8.67
C ASP A 22 -7.70 3.82 9.30
N PHE A 23 -6.48 3.81 9.83
CA PHE A 23 -5.85 4.99 10.42
C PHE A 23 -5.56 6.09 9.38
N ALA A 24 -5.00 5.73 8.23
CA ALA A 24 -4.76 6.69 7.15
C ALA A 24 -6.07 7.32 6.65
N TRP A 25 -7.14 6.51 6.57
CA TRP A 25 -8.45 6.97 6.16
C TRP A 25 -9.07 7.94 7.15
N GLU A 26 -9.05 7.62 8.44
CA GLU A 26 -9.58 8.49 9.50
C GLU A 26 -8.79 9.82 9.57
N GLN A 27 -7.48 9.78 9.36
CA GLN A 27 -6.65 11.00 9.35
C GLN A 27 -6.91 11.92 8.17
N ILE A 28 -7.15 11.38 6.97
CA ILE A 28 -7.35 12.18 5.76
C ILE A 28 -8.79 12.67 5.66
N THR A 29 -9.74 11.80 6.00
CA THR A 29 -11.17 12.01 5.75
C THR A 29 -11.93 12.45 6.99
N GLY A 30 -11.37 12.25 8.19
CA GLY A 30 -12.01 12.57 9.47
C GLY A 30 -13.13 11.61 9.88
N GLU A 31 -13.43 10.61 9.06
CA GLU A 31 -14.52 9.66 9.26
C GLU A 31 -14.02 8.22 9.10
N LYS A 32 -14.72 7.26 9.70
CA LYS A 32 -14.36 5.84 9.57
C LYS A 32 -14.51 5.40 8.11
N PRO A 33 -13.60 4.53 7.61
CA PRO A 33 -13.70 4.01 6.26
C PRO A 33 -15.06 3.34 6.05
N PRO A 34 -15.68 3.52 4.88
CA PRO A 34 -16.99 2.96 4.57
C PRO A 34 -16.90 1.44 4.57
N LYS A 35 -17.21 0.83 5.72
CA LYS A 35 -17.26 -0.61 5.91
C LYS A 35 -18.71 -1.05 5.76
N ASN A 36 -19.10 -1.40 4.54
CA ASN A 36 -20.32 -2.14 4.15
C ASN A 36 -21.69 -1.71 4.69
N ASP A 37 -21.81 -0.63 5.46
CA ASP A 37 -23.10 -0.07 5.84
C ASP A 37 -23.44 1.10 4.88
N GLU A 38 -24.69 1.08 4.38
CA GLU A 38 -25.27 1.99 3.38
C GLU A 38 -24.97 1.66 1.91
N VAL A 39 -25.36 0.46 1.48
CA VAL A 39 -25.44 0.08 0.06
C VAL A 39 -26.48 0.91 -0.72
N ASP A 40 -27.36 1.64 -0.04
CA ASP A 40 -28.51 2.32 -0.66
C ASP A 40 -28.35 3.83 -0.87
N ALA A 41 -27.28 4.47 -0.38
CA ALA A 41 -27.08 5.92 -0.54
C ALA A 41 -25.96 6.26 -1.55
N VAL A 42 -26.35 6.38 -2.83
CA VAL A 42 -25.69 7.16 -3.91
C VAL A 42 -24.54 6.47 -4.70
N ASP A 43 -24.91 5.90 -5.85
CA ASP A 43 -24.02 5.28 -6.86
C ASP A 43 -22.85 6.18 -7.31
N ILE A 44 -23.07 7.49 -7.47
CA ILE A 44 -22.04 8.46 -7.88
C ILE A 44 -20.98 8.68 -6.80
N LYS A 45 -21.37 8.75 -5.53
CA LYS A 45 -20.41 8.90 -4.42
C LYS A 45 -19.50 7.68 -4.36
N ARG A 46 -20.07 6.48 -4.51
CA ARG A 46 -19.31 5.24 -4.49
C ARG A 46 -18.34 5.13 -5.68
N ALA A 47 -18.78 5.50 -6.89
CA ALA A 47 -17.92 5.54 -8.07
C ALA A 47 -16.75 6.54 -7.89
N LEU A 48 -17.02 7.70 -7.30
CA LEU A 48 -15.99 8.70 -7.00
C LEU A 48 -14.99 8.20 -5.97
N VAL A 49 -15.46 7.65 -4.84
CA VAL A 49 -14.61 7.09 -3.78
C VAL A 49 -13.76 5.95 -4.31
N PHE A 50 -14.35 5.05 -5.12
CA PHE A 50 -13.61 3.98 -5.77
C PHE A 50 -12.53 4.53 -6.71
N GLY A 51 -12.89 5.46 -7.61
CA GLY A 51 -11.95 6.06 -8.55
C GLY A 51 -10.79 6.78 -7.87
N VAL A 52 -11.09 7.60 -6.86
CA VAL A 52 -10.07 8.33 -6.08
C VAL A 52 -9.16 7.37 -5.32
N THR A 53 -9.72 6.33 -4.67
CA THR A 53 -8.94 5.35 -3.93
C THR A 53 -8.07 4.51 -4.87
N SER A 54 -8.60 4.06 -6.01
CA SER A 54 -7.82 3.35 -7.03
C SER A 54 -6.68 4.19 -7.58
N ALA A 55 -6.94 5.47 -7.90
CA ALA A 55 -5.89 6.39 -8.35
C ALA A 55 -4.83 6.61 -7.28
N ALA A 56 -5.24 6.77 -6.01
CA ALA A 56 -4.33 6.93 -4.89
C ALA A 56 -3.42 5.70 -4.71
N VAL A 57 -3.98 4.48 -4.79
CA VAL A 57 -3.20 3.24 -4.73
C VAL A 57 -2.23 3.14 -5.90
N SER A 58 -2.66 3.41 -7.14
CA SER A 58 -1.79 3.40 -8.31
C SER A 58 -0.65 4.41 -8.19
N ALA A 59 -0.93 5.63 -7.74
CA ALA A 59 0.07 6.66 -7.51
C ALA A 59 1.06 6.25 -6.41
N ALA A 60 0.57 5.66 -5.31
CA ALA A 60 1.41 5.16 -4.23
C ALA A 60 2.36 4.07 -4.73
N VAL A 61 1.86 3.10 -5.51
CA VAL A 61 2.70 2.06 -6.13
C VAL A 61 3.75 2.68 -7.05
N GLN A 62 3.38 3.65 -7.88
CA GLN A 62 4.34 4.33 -8.77
C GLN A 62 5.41 5.09 -7.98
N VAL A 63 5.03 5.86 -6.97
CA VAL A 63 5.97 6.61 -6.13
C VAL A 63 6.89 5.66 -5.36
N LEU A 64 6.35 4.60 -4.77
CA LEU A 64 7.13 3.59 -4.06
C LEU A 64 8.06 2.83 -5.00
N SER A 65 7.60 2.50 -6.22
CA SER A 65 8.42 1.85 -7.23
C SER A 65 9.53 2.77 -7.72
N GLN A 66 9.26 4.04 -7.99
CA GLN A 66 10.27 5.02 -8.40
C GLN A 66 11.27 5.31 -7.27
N ARG A 67 10.81 5.44 -6.02
CA ARG A 67 11.67 5.63 -4.85
C ARG A 67 12.49 4.40 -4.54
N GLY A 68 11.88 3.22 -4.62
CA GLY A 68 12.51 1.91 -4.46
C GLY A 68 13.55 1.65 -5.54
N ALA A 69 13.21 1.88 -6.81
CA ALA A 69 14.15 1.78 -7.93
C ALA A 69 15.33 2.74 -7.74
N ARG A 70 15.11 3.99 -7.36
CA ARG A 70 16.20 4.93 -7.05
C ARG A 70 17.05 4.47 -5.86
N ALA A 71 16.45 3.91 -4.81
CA ALA A 71 17.18 3.37 -3.66
C ALA A 71 18.01 2.13 -4.03
N SER A 72 17.45 1.23 -4.83
CA SER A 72 18.10 0.02 -5.33
C SER A 72 19.20 0.35 -6.33
N VAL A 73 18.98 1.28 -7.27
CA VAL A 73 20.01 1.77 -8.20
C VAL A 73 21.16 2.43 -7.44
N ARG A 74 20.89 3.23 -6.41
CA ARG A 74 21.95 3.78 -5.54
C ARG A 74 22.71 2.69 -4.79
N LYS A 75 22.03 1.66 -4.27
CA LYS A 75 22.68 0.51 -3.63
C LYS A 75 23.52 -0.29 -4.62
N LEU A 76 22.98 -0.58 -5.80
CA LEU A 76 23.67 -1.32 -6.86
C LEU A 76 24.86 -0.53 -7.41
N SER A 77 24.71 0.76 -7.68
CA SER A 77 25.81 1.63 -8.11
C SER A 77 26.92 1.72 -7.05
N LYS A 78 26.57 1.78 -5.75
CA LYS A 78 27.53 1.75 -4.65
C LYS A 78 28.25 0.39 -4.53
N SER A 79 27.56 -0.72 -4.81
CA SER A 79 28.14 -2.06 -4.82
C SER A 79 28.96 -2.38 -6.09
N TYR A 80 28.61 -1.81 -7.25
CA TYR A 80 29.36 -1.99 -8.50
C TYR A 80 30.59 -1.08 -8.59
N GLY A 81 30.51 0.18 -8.11
CA GLY A 81 31.68 1.07 -8.05
C GLY A 81 32.76 0.60 -7.07
N ALA A 82 32.39 -0.13 -6.02
CA ALA A 82 33.34 -0.74 -5.09
C ALA A 82 34.04 -2.00 -5.65
N LYS A 83 33.56 -2.58 -6.76
CA LYS A 83 34.11 -3.80 -7.37
C LYS A 83 35.08 -3.53 -8.53
N SER A 84 35.24 -2.28 -8.97
CA SER A 84 36.19 -1.89 -10.02
C SER A 84 37.51 -1.31 -9.47
N GLU A 85 37.67 -1.26 -8.15
CA GLU A 85 38.88 -0.77 -7.46
C GLU A 85 39.65 -1.91 -6.75
N VAL A 86 39.34 -3.18 -7.05
CA VAL A 86 40.07 -4.37 -6.56
C VAL A 86 40.59 -5.24 -7.69
#